data_AF-K5YNQ7-F1
#
_entry.id   AF-K5YNQ7-F1
#
_cell.length_a   1.000
_cell.length_b   1.000
_cell.length_c   1.000
_cell.angle_alpha   90.00
_cell.angle_beta   90.00
_cell.angle_gamma   90.00
#
_symmetry.space_group_name_H-M   'P 1'
#
loop_
_entity.id
_entity.type
_entity.pdbx_description
1 polymer ?
#
loop_
_entity_poly.entity_id
_entity_poly.type
_entity_poly.pdbx_seq_one_letter_code
_entity_poly.pdbx_strand_id
1 'polypeptide(L)'
;MQNNSKKSLVRMYVMDNLFYNRNITCYLLIQETRKEFCITLEEHAFGSDIVLCLFLSFGSICTDDNHFILNDVMTNSTIVLRKNDSDLIVDKGFLFMKEKCFVYEDEYNYFEYEYFLDIKKEYKSKEENRKRYLSKLSMDKIPLQLGDYYNQHLHVCLDKGFYYQIYFLIERYVAKIAEGKWEKIGNKLLLHDTSLECDFVYLIESDYLYPIFAPNDLNETDRYSLGIMYPFINR
;
A
#
# COMPACT_ATOMS: atom_id res chain seq x y z
N MET A 1 21.49 18.30 -34.28
CA MET A 1 21.05 17.01 -33.73
C MET A 1 19.98 17.28 -32.69
N GLN A 2 18.72 17.07 -33.02
CA GLN A 2 17.62 17.15 -32.06
C GLN A 2 17.70 15.92 -31.16
N ASN A 3 17.93 16.12 -29.87
CA ASN A 3 17.83 15.08 -28.86
C ASN A 3 16.34 14.73 -28.72
N ASN A 4 15.88 13.73 -29.45
CA ASN A 4 14.57 13.10 -29.23
C ASN A 4 14.64 12.26 -27.94
N SER A 5 14.75 12.92 -26.78
CA SER A 5 14.34 12.24 -25.54
C SER A 5 12.84 12.00 -25.67
N LYS A 6 12.42 10.73 -25.76
CA LYS A 6 11.01 10.37 -25.64
C LYS A 6 10.48 11.03 -24.36
N LYS A 7 9.55 11.98 -24.49
CA LYS A 7 8.87 12.59 -23.34
C LYS A 7 8.26 11.46 -22.51
N SER A 8 8.45 11.54 -21.20
CA SER A 8 7.85 10.57 -20.28
C SER A 8 6.35 10.83 -20.24
N LEU A 9 5.57 9.96 -20.86
CA LEU A 9 4.11 10.01 -20.75
C LEU A 9 3.70 9.38 -19.41
N VAL A 10 3.01 10.15 -18.58
CA VAL A 10 2.37 9.70 -17.34
C VAL A 10 0.87 9.83 -17.52
N ARG A 11 0.12 8.76 -17.32
CA ARG A 11 -1.34 8.78 -17.31
C ARG A 11 -1.84 8.74 -15.88
N MET A 12 -2.78 9.62 -15.57
CA MET A 12 -3.42 9.70 -14.26
C MET A 12 -4.85 9.21 -14.37
N TYR A 13 -5.22 8.39 -13.39
CA TYR A 13 -6.57 7.88 -13.24
C TYR A 13 -7.07 8.10 -11.82
N VAL A 14 -8.37 8.30 -11.67
CA VAL A 14 -9.04 8.47 -10.37
C VAL A 14 -9.97 7.31 -10.14
N MET A 15 -9.90 6.72 -8.96
CA MET A 15 -10.85 5.67 -8.60
C MET A 15 -12.27 6.22 -8.43
N ASP A 16 -13.26 5.54 -8.99
CA ASP A 16 -14.66 5.98 -8.91
C ASP A 16 -15.25 5.82 -7.49
N ASN A 17 -15.94 6.86 -7.01
CA ASN A 17 -16.66 6.88 -5.73
C ASN A 17 -15.82 6.50 -4.50
N LEU A 18 -15.01 7.45 -4.06
CA LEU A 18 -13.93 7.16 -3.14
C LEU A 18 -14.34 6.86 -1.71
N PHE A 19 -15.01 7.77 -1.04
CA PHE A 19 -15.42 7.56 0.33
C PHE A 19 -16.68 8.41 0.49
N TYR A 20 -17.70 7.94 1.22
CA TYR A 20 -19.00 8.62 1.37
C TYR A 20 -18.91 10.08 1.89
N ASN A 21 -17.70 10.56 2.21
CA ASN A 21 -17.39 11.88 2.76
C ASN A 21 -16.19 12.55 2.02
N ARG A 22 -16.37 12.76 0.71
CA ARG A 22 -15.81 13.72 -0.28
C ARG A 22 -14.40 14.37 -0.24
N ASN A 23 -13.51 14.14 0.71
CA ASN A 23 -12.19 14.84 0.68
C ASN A 23 -10.97 13.94 0.47
N ILE A 24 -11.15 12.62 0.31
CA ILE A 24 -10.05 11.69 0.01
C ILE A 24 -10.21 11.14 -1.40
N THR A 25 -9.13 11.20 -2.18
CA THR A 25 -9.06 10.71 -3.55
C THR A 25 -7.98 9.63 -3.68
N CYS A 26 -8.24 8.60 -4.50
CA CYS A 26 -7.26 7.56 -4.82
C CYS A 26 -6.86 7.75 -6.27
N TYR A 27 -5.60 8.07 -6.48
CA TYR A 27 -5.03 8.22 -7.80
C TYR A 27 -4.19 7.00 -8.15
N LEU A 28 -4.21 6.64 -9.42
CA LEU A 28 -3.27 5.72 -10.03
C LEU A 28 -2.50 6.49 -11.10
N LEU A 29 -1.18 6.52 -10.97
CA LEU A 29 -0.30 7.08 -11.99
C LEU A 29 0.45 5.94 -12.67
N ILE A 30 0.38 5.91 -14.00
CA ILE A 30 1.08 4.94 -14.85
C ILE A 30 2.12 5.68 -15.70
N GLN A 31 3.39 5.35 -15.49
CA GLN A 31 4.51 5.84 -16.29
C GLN A 31 4.93 4.77 -17.30
N GLU A 32 4.28 4.74 -18.46
CA GLU A 32 4.42 3.67 -19.46
C GLU A 32 5.87 3.52 -19.96
N THR A 33 6.59 4.64 -20.10
CA THR A 33 7.97 4.63 -20.62
C THR A 33 8.96 3.95 -19.68
N ARG A 34 8.76 4.08 -18.37
CA ARG A 34 9.58 3.43 -17.33
C ARG A 34 9.00 2.10 -16.87
N LYS A 35 7.75 1.79 -17.26
CA LYS A 35 6.96 0.66 -16.75
C LYS A 35 6.84 0.71 -15.23
N GLU A 36 6.51 1.88 -14.72
CA GLU A 36 6.43 2.16 -13.29
C GLU A 36 5.03 2.68 -12.96
N PHE A 37 4.56 2.39 -11.75
CA PHE A 37 3.29 2.92 -11.24
C PHE A 37 3.42 3.39 -9.79
N CYS A 38 2.50 4.27 -9.40
CA CYS A 38 2.18 4.48 -7.99
C CYS A 38 0.66 4.65 -7.81
N ILE A 39 0.19 4.29 -6.61
CA ILE A 39 -1.16 4.52 -6.12
C ILE A 39 -1.04 5.39 -4.89
N THR A 40 -1.71 6.55 -4.92
CA THR A 40 -1.74 7.49 -3.81
C THR A 40 -3.14 7.61 -3.24
N LEU A 41 -3.22 7.90 -1.94
CA LEU A 41 -4.42 8.40 -1.28
C LEU A 41 -4.14 9.84 -0.86
N GLU A 42 -4.96 10.75 -1.35
CA GLU A 42 -4.76 12.18 -1.20
C GLU A 42 -5.94 12.82 -0.48
N GLU A 43 -5.65 13.61 0.55
CA GLU A 43 -6.64 14.46 1.21
C GLU A 43 -6.56 15.87 0.64
N HIS A 44 -7.71 16.42 0.25
CA HIS A 44 -7.82 17.77 -0.28
C HIS A 44 -8.52 18.70 0.72
N ALA A 45 -7.96 19.91 0.91
CA ALA A 45 -8.65 21.00 1.58
C ALA A 45 -9.78 21.57 0.69
N PHE A 46 -10.70 22.30 1.32
CA PHE A 46 -11.71 23.11 0.63
C PHE A 46 -11.01 24.09 -0.34
N GLY A 47 -11.00 23.77 -1.63
CA GLY A 47 -10.37 24.61 -2.66
C GLY A 47 -9.27 23.95 -3.49
N SER A 48 -9.09 22.63 -3.44
CA SER A 48 -8.19 21.79 -4.28
C SER A 48 -6.73 21.63 -3.85
N ASP A 49 -6.28 22.32 -2.79
CA ASP A 49 -4.94 22.10 -2.25
C ASP A 49 -4.81 20.71 -1.60
N ILE A 50 -3.81 19.94 -2.02
CA ILE A 50 -3.46 18.65 -1.39
C ILE A 50 -2.84 18.95 -0.02
N VAL A 51 -3.47 18.43 1.04
CA VAL A 51 -3.02 18.60 2.43
C VAL A 51 -2.20 17.39 2.88
N LEU A 52 -2.51 16.21 2.34
CA LEU A 52 -1.82 14.97 2.64
C LEU A 52 -1.78 14.09 1.40
N CYS A 53 -0.63 13.48 1.10
CA CYS A 53 -0.48 12.48 0.05
C CYS A 53 0.25 11.27 0.66
N LEU A 54 -0.45 10.14 0.69
CA LEU A 54 0.06 8.85 1.17
C LEU A 54 0.30 7.94 -0.02
N PHE A 55 1.46 7.31 -0.08
CA PHE A 55 1.80 6.37 -1.14
C PHE A 55 1.47 4.95 -0.70
N LEU A 56 0.29 4.48 -1.08
CA LEU A 56 -0.22 3.15 -0.71
C LEU A 56 0.53 2.02 -1.42
N SER A 57 0.86 2.20 -2.70
CA SER A 57 1.49 1.16 -3.51
C SER A 57 2.32 1.77 -4.62
N PHE A 58 3.43 1.12 -4.97
CA PHE A 58 4.25 1.52 -6.10
C PHE A 58 5.09 0.34 -6.57
N GLY A 59 5.53 0.42 -7.82
CA GLY A 59 6.40 -0.61 -8.36
C GLY A 59 6.44 -0.63 -9.86
N SER A 60 6.47 -1.85 -10.40
CA SER A 60 6.65 -2.09 -11.83
C SER A 60 5.37 -2.57 -12.49
N ILE A 61 5.25 -2.28 -13.78
CA ILE A 61 4.12 -2.66 -14.59
C ILE A 61 4.52 -3.78 -15.55
N CYS A 62 3.75 -4.85 -15.55
CA CYS A 62 3.65 -5.79 -16.64
C CYS A 62 2.32 -5.57 -17.36
N THR A 63 2.31 -5.59 -18.69
CA THR A 63 1.07 -5.47 -19.47
C THR A 63 0.91 -6.70 -20.34
N ASP A 64 -0.29 -7.25 -20.35
CA ASP A 64 -0.77 -8.03 -21.49
C ASP A 64 -1.73 -7.18 -22.33
N ASP A 65 -2.29 -7.75 -23.40
CA ASP A 65 -3.14 -7.01 -24.33
C ASP A 65 -4.33 -6.34 -23.62
N ASN A 66 -4.89 -6.99 -22.60
CA ASN A 66 -6.14 -6.57 -21.95
C ASN A 66 -5.97 -6.12 -20.49
N HIS A 67 -4.82 -6.35 -19.86
CA HIS A 67 -4.59 -6.04 -18.44
C HIS A 67 -3.32 -5.25 -18.19
N PHE A 68 -3.39 -4.42 -17.15
CA PHE A 68 -2.24 -3.96 -16.39
C PHE A 68 -2.07 -4.86 -15.17
N ILE A 69 -0.88 -5.42 -15.02
CA ILE A 69 -0.45 -6.18 -13.85
C ILE A 69 0.57 -5.30 -13.12
N LEU A 70 0.15 -4.74 -12.00
CA LEU A 70 0.97 -3.86 -11.18
C LEU A 70 1.66 -4.70 -10.11
N ASN A 71 2.98 -4.87 -10.21
CA ASN A 71 3.78 -5.62 -9.24
C ASN A 71 4.21 -4.68 -8.11
N ASP A 72 3.54 -4.79 -6.98
CA ASP A 72 3.73 -3.90 -5.85
C ASP A 72 4.98 -4.26 -5.03
N VAL A 73 5.82 -3.27 -4.78
CA VAL A 73 7.07 -3.44 -4.04
C VAL A 73 6.80 -3.64 -2.54
N MET A 74 5.77 -2.97 -2.02
CA MET A 74 5.50 -2.88 -0.58
C MET A 74 4.96 -4.19 -0.01
N THR A 75 3.97 -4.75 -0.68
CA THR A 75 3.29 -5.99 -0.29
C THR A 75 3.85 -7.23 -1.01
N ASN A 76 4.70 -7.07 -2.03
CA ASN A 76 5.15 -8.15 -2.90
C ASN A 76 3.97 -8.94 -3.51
N SER A 77 2.88 -8.23 -3.82
CA SER A 77 1.68 -8.77 -4.43
C SER A 77 1.43 -8.16 -5.81
N THR A 78 0.33 -8.56 -6.44
CA THR A 78 -0.09 -8.00 -7.73
C THR A 78 -1.47 -7.37 -7.63
N ILE A 79 -1.62 -6.19 -8.22
CA ILE A 79 -2.91 -5.55 -8.51
C ILE A 79 -3.17 -5.78 -10.00
N VAL A 80 -4.38 -6.23 -10.34
CA VAL A 80 -4.75 -6.57 -11.71
C VAL A 80 -5.88 -5.67 -12.15
N LEU A 81 -5.63 -4.90 -13.20
CA LEU A 81 -6.56 -3.96 -13.77
C LEU A 81 -6.86 -4.36 -15.22
N ARG A 82 -8.13 -4.50 -15.56
CA ARG A 82 -8.57 -4.81 -16.93
C ARG A 82 -8.91 -3.53 -17.66
N LYS A 83 -8.36 -3.37 -18.86
CA LYS A 83 -8.60 -2.22 -19.73
C LYS A 83 -10.03 -2.27 -20.25
N ASN A 84 -10.75 -1.16 -20.17
CA ASN A 84 -12.07 -0.97 -20.74
C ASN A 84 -12.16 0.45 -21.31
N ASP A 85 -11.97 0.59 -22.62
CA ASP A 85 -11.79 1.87 -23.30
C ASP A 85 -10.64 2.70 -22.67
N SER A 86 -10.94 3.86 -22.10
CA SER A 86 -10.01 4.70 -21.35
C SER A 86 -9.87 4.29 -19.89
N ASP A 87 -10.80 3.50 -19.35
CA ASP A 87 -10.88 3.22 -17.92
C ASP A 87 -10.24 1.87 -17.58
N LEU A 88 -9.91 1.69 -16.31
CA LEU A 88 -9.27 0.47 -15.79
C LEU A 88 -10.13 -0.14 -14.69
N ILE A 89 -10.75 -1.29 -14.97
CA ILE A 89 -11.59 -2.01 -14.01
C ILE A 89 -10.70 -2.82 -13.06
N VAL A 90 -10.94 -2.74 -11.76
CA VAL A 90 -10.17 -3.49 -10.76
C VAL A 90 -10.70 -4.92 -10.69
N ASP A 91 -9.93 -5.87 -11.23
CA ASP A 91 -10.22 -7.30 -11.10
C ASP A 91 -9.58 -7.89 -9.82
N LYS A 92 -8.43 -7.32 -9.38
CA LYS A 92 -7.74 -7.67 -8.13
C LYS A 92 -7.06 -6.43 -7.53
N GLY A 93 -7.23 -6.17 -6.24
CA GLY A 93 -6.66 -5.00 -5.57
C GLY A 93 -6.91 -5.00 -4.05
N PHE A 94 -6.60 -3.88 -3.40
CA PHE A 94 -6.93 -3.68 -1.98
C PHE A 94 -8.43 -3.77 -1.73
N LEU A 95 -8.84 -4.05 -0.48
CA LEU A 95 -10.24 -4.31 -0.13
C LEU A 95 -11.19 -3.19 -0.62
N PHE A 96 -10.81 -1.92 -0.45
CA PHE A 96 -11.63 -0.78 -0.84
C PHE A 96 -11.71 -0.56 -2.36
N MET A 97 -10.84 -1.19 -3.15
CA MET A 97 -10.83 -1.11 -4.63
C MET A 97 -11.75 -2.15 -5.27
N LYS A 98 -12.34 -3.06 -4.48
CA LYS A 98 -13.22 -4.10 -5.00
C LYS A 98 -14.43 -3.49 -5.71
N GLU A 99 -14.75 -4.00 -6.90
CA GLU A 99 -15.87 -3.55 -7.73
C GLU A 99 -15.77 -2.08 -8.18
N LYS A 100 -14.54 -1.52 -8.20
CA LYS A 100 -14.26 -0.16 -8.64
C LYS A 100 -13.58 -0.12 -10.00
N CYS A 101 -13.55 1.06 -10.59
CA CYS A 101 -12.70 1.39 -11.73
C CYS A 101 -11.87 2.64 -11.47
N PHE A 102 -10.72 2.71 -12.12
CA PHE A 102 -9.93 3.90 -12.26
C PHE A 102 -10.32 4.56 -13.59
N VAL A 103 -10.96 5.73 -13.50
CA VAL A 103 -11.41 6.54 -14.63
C VAL A 103 -10.25 7.42 -15.08
N TYR A 104 -10.01 7.48 -16.38
CA TYR A 104 -8.96 8.35 -16.92
C TYR A 104 -9.28 9.83 -16.62
N GLU A 105 -8.31 10.55 -16.06
CA GLU A 105 -8.47 11.97 -15.74
C GLU A 105 -7.59 12.85 -16.62
N ASP A 106 -6.28 12.60 -16.68
CA ASP A 106 -5.34 13.46 -17.40
C ASP A 106 -4.05 12.73 -17.83
N GLU A 107 -3.27 13.41 -18.67
CA GLU A 107 -1.93 13.00 -19.07
C GLU A 107 -0.88 14.11 -18.85
N TYR A 108 0.26 13.72 -18.29
CA TYR A 108 1.36 14.63 -18.01
C TYR A 108 2.62 14.23 -18.78
N ASN A 109 3.41 15.25 -19.13
CA ASN A 109 4.76 15.08 -19.71
C ASN A 109 5.86 14.98 -18.64
N TYR A 110 5.49 15.05 -17.37
CA TYR A 110 6.36 14.93 -16.20
C TYR A 110 5.63 14.10 -15.14
N PHE A 111 6.39 13.39 -14.30
CA PHE A 111 5.81 12.69 -13.16
C PHE A 111 5.76 13.70 -12.01
N GLU A 112 4.57 14.17 -11.64
CA GLU A 112 4.39 15.19 -10.59
C GLU A 112 5.05 14.78 -9.28
N TYR A 113 5.04 13.47 -9.01
CA TYR A 113 5.71 12.85 -7.87
C TYR A 113 7.20 12.58 -8.07
N GLU A 114 7.86 12.96 -9.17
CA GLU A 114 9.28 12.62 -9.39
C GLU A 114 10.21 13.27 -8.35
N TYR A 115 9.80 14.41 -7.80
CA TYR A 115 10.48 15.05 -6.68
C TYR A 115 10.21 14.36 -5.33
N PHE A 116 9.09 13.65 -5.20
CA PHE A 116 8.63 13.04 -3.95
C PHE A 116 8.90 11.53 -3.88
N LEU A 117 8.99 10.86 -5.02
CA LEU A 117 9.11 9.42 -5.16
C LEU A 117 10.05 9.05 -6.32
N ASP A 118 11.28 8.68 -5.98
CA ASP A 118 12.16 7.90 -6.87
C ASP A 118 11.93 6.41 -6.59
N ILE A 119 11.07 5.78 -7.40
CA ILE A 119 10.68 4.36 -7.25
C ILE A 119 11.88 3.43 -7.15
N LYS A 120 12.97 3.70 -7.90
CA LYS A 120 14.15 2.82 -7.90
C LYS A 120 14.96 2.97 -6.61
N LYS A 121 15.09 4.20 -6.11
CA LYS A 121 15.75 4.46 -4.83
C LYS A 121 14.94 3.86 -3.68
N GLU A 122 13.63 4.07 -3.68
CA GLU A 122 12.74 3.53 -2.64
C GLU A 122 12.70 2.01 -2.67
N TYR A 123 12.67 1.39 -3.86
CA TYR A 123 12.79 -0.06 -4.00
C TYR A 123 14.04 -0.61 -3.31
N LYS A 124 15.21 0.00 -3.53
CA LYS A 124 16.48 -0.42 -2.91
C LYS A 124 16.43 -0.29 -1.38
N SER A 125 15.94 0.84 -0.89
CA SER A 125 15.76 1.09 0.55
C SER A 125 14.87 0.02 1.19
N LYS A 126 13.72 -0.29 0.58
CA LYS A 126 12.81 -1.34 1.06
C LYS A 126 13.44 -2.74 0.95
N GLU A 127 14.23 -3.02 -0.08
CA GLU A 127 14.96 -4.29 -0.21
C GLU A 127 15.99 -4.49 0.92
N GLU A 128 16.74 -3.45 1.28
CA GLU A 128 17.70 -3.48 2.38
C GLU A 128 17.01 -3.73 3.74
N ASN A 129 15.91 -3.02 4.01
CA ASN A 129 15.11 -3.23 5.21
C ASN A 129 14.52 -4.64 5.28
N ARG A 130 13.99 -5.16 4.16
CA ARG A 130 13.49 -6.53 4.07
C ARG A 130 14.57 -7.54 4.38
N LYS A 131 15.77 -7.41 3.80
CA LYS A 131 16.91 -8.30 4.10
C LYS A 131 17.27 -8.26 5.58
N ARG A 132 17.28 -7.07 6.19
CA ARG A 132 17.57 -6.87 7.61
C ARG A 132 16.54 -7.53 8.52
N TYR A 133 15.26 -7.46 8.20
CA TYR A 133 14.22 -8.08 9.04
C TYR A 133 14.09 -9.58 8.81
N LEU A 134 14.23 -10.04 7.55
CA LEU A 134 14.23 -11.46 7.22
C LEU A 134 15.36 -12.21 7.94
N SER A 135 16.54 -11.59 8.10
CA SER A 135 17.65 -12.21 8.84
C SER A 135 17.44 -12.29 10.36
N LYS A 136 16.46 -11.56 10.90
CA LYS A 136 16.06 -11.59 12.31
C LYS A 136 14.92 -12.57 12.59
N LEU A 137 14.33 -13.20 11.57
CA LEU A 137 13.27 -14.18 11.79
C LEU A 137 13.82 -15.38 12.58
N SER A 138 13.11 -15.76 13.61
CA SER A 138 13.45 -16.84 14.53
C SER A 138 12.18 -17.63 14.88
N MET A 139 12.38 -18.91 15.18
CA MET A 139 11.32 -19.79 15.72
C MET A 139 11.10 -19.61 17.22
N ASP A 140 11.85 -18.70 17.86
CA ASP A 140 11.71 -18.42 19.29
C ASP A 140 10.29 -17.95 19.63
N LYS A 141 9.78 -18.48 20.74
CA LYS A 141 8.47 -18.09 21.27
C LYS A 141 8.58 -16.72 21.93
N ILE A 142 8.38 -15.68 21.14
CA ILE A 142 8.18 -14.33 21.66
C ILE A 142 6.69 -14.03 21.84
N PRO A 143 6.30 -13.28 22.88
CA PRO A 143 4.91 -12.87 23.05
C PRO A 143 4.50 -11.89 21.94
N LEU A 144 3.25 -12.00 21.49
CA LEU A 144 2.59 -10.98 20.69
C LEU A 144 1.52 -10.32 21.55
N GLN A 145 1.64 -9.01 21.70
CA GLN A 145 0.66 -8.19 22.39
C GLN A 145 -0.46 -7.86 21.40
N LEU A 146 -1.70 -8.17 21.74
CA LEU A 146 -2.84 -7.81 20.89
C LEU A 146 -3.21 -6.34 21.10
N GLY A 147 -3.79 -5.71 20.09
CA GLY A 147 -3.96 -4.27 20.14
C GLY A 147 -4.00 -3.59 18.79
N ASP A 148 -3.95 -2.26 18.89
CA ASP A 148 -3.82 -1.37 17.75
C ASP A 148 -2.35 -0.93 17.66
N TYR A 149 -1.76 -1.22 16.51
CA TYR A 149 -0.40 -0.86 16.14
C TYR A 149 -0.44 0.27 15.14
N TYR A 150 0.27 1.35 15.44
CA TYR A 150 0.22 2.61 14.71
C TYR A 150 1.56 2.88 14.01
N ASN A 151 1.48 3.20 12.73
CA ASN A 151 2.53 3.89 12.00
C ASN A 151 1.90 5.15 11.41
N GLN A 152 1.87 6.23 12.19
CA GLN A 152 1.20 7.50 11.85
C GLN A 152 -0.23 7.30 11.30
N HIS A 153 -0.40 7.28 9.98
CA HIS A 153 -1.71 7.17 9.32
C HIS A 153 -2.13 5.72 9.06
N LEU A 154 -1.23 4.73 9.17
CA LEU A 154 -1.54 3.31 9.03
C LEU A 154 -1.73 2.61 10.38
N HIS A 155 -2.84 1.88 10.50
CA HIS A 155 -3.29 1.27 11.74
C HIS A 155 -3.52 -0.22 11.50
N VAL A 156 -2.84 -1.07 12.26
CA VAL A 156 -3.01 -2.54 12.24
C VAL A 156 -3.66 -2.95 13.55
N CYS A 157 -4.91 -3.39 13.49
CA CYS A 157 -5.64 -3.94 14.63
C CYS A 157 -5.52 -5.46 14.64
N LEU A 158 -5.12 -6.03 15.78
CA LEU A 158 -5.07 -7.48 16.01
C LEU A 158 -6.02 -7.84 17.17
N ASP A 159 -7.04 -8.62 16.88
CA ASP A 159 -8.04 -9.00 17.87
C ASP A 159 -7.80 -10.40 18.49
N LYS A 160 -8.56 -10.70 19.55
CA LYS A 160 -8.52 -11.99 20.25
C LYS A 160 -9.16 -13.15 19.47
N GLY A 161 -9.94 -12.85 18.44
CA GLY A 161 -10.59 -13.81 17.56
C GLY A 161 -9.68 -14.32 16.44
N PHE A 162 -8.42 -13.90 16.42
CA PHE A 162 -7.46 -14.14 15.33
C PHE A 162 -7.85 -13.44 14.01
N TYR A 163 -8.55 -12.31 14.11
CA TYR A 163 -8.83 -11.42 13.00
C TYR A 163 -7.95 -10.18 13.06
N TYR A 164 -7.62 -9.65 11.89
CA TYR A 164 -6.92 -8.39 11.75
C TYR A 164 -7.70 -7.44 10.86
N GLN A 165 -7.43 -6.15 11.03
CA GLN A 165 -7.88 -5.10 10.13
C GLN A 165 -6.75 -4.10 9.94
N ILE A 166 -6.56 -3.62 8.71
CA ILE A 166 -5.64 -2.53 8.38
C ILE A 166 -6.43 -1.35 7.87
N TYR A 167 -6.17 -0.17 8.44
CA TYR A 167 -6.83 1.07 8.09
C TYR A 167 -5.84 2.16 7.79
N PHE A 168 -6.22 3.05 6.87
CA PHE A 168 -5.75 4.43 6.89
C PHE A 168 -6.65 5.27 7.77
N LEU A 169 -6.05 5.99 8.71
CA LEU A 169 -6.69 7.01 9.52
C LEU A 169 -6.13 8.39 9.16
N ILE A 170 -6.98 9.22 8.55
CA ILE A 170 -6.70 10.63 8.27
C ILE A 170 -7.75 11.44 9.03
N GLU A 171 -7.36 12.10 10.11
CA GLU A 171 -8.27 12.77 11.05
C GLU A 171 -9.46 11.91 11.50
N ARG A 172 -10.65 12.13 10.92
CA ARG A 172 -11.91 11.41 11.21
C ARG A 172 -12.25 10.34 10.17
N TYR A 173 -11.42 10.18 9.14
CA TYR A 173 -11.66 9.30 8.02
C TYR A 173 -10.92 7.98 8.18
N VAL A 174 -11.65 6.89 7.95
CA VAL A 174 -11.14 5.53 8.05
C VAL A 174 -11.33 4.86 6.69
N ALA A 175 -10.25 4.60 5.96
CA ALA A 175 -10.27 3.75 4.79
C ALA A 175 -9.74 2.36 5.17
N LYS A 176 -10.60 1.35 5.10
CA LYS A 176 -10.20 -0.03 5.38
C LYS A 176 -9.46 -0.61 4.18
N ILE A 177 -8.18 -0.89 4.37
CA ILE A 177 -7.26 -1.39 3.34
C ILE A 177 -7.40 -2.91 3.19
N ALA A 178 -7.49 -3.58 4.33
CA ALA A 178 -7.46 -5.03 4.41
C ALA A 178 -8.13 -5.53 5.69
N GLU A 179 -8.64 -6.76 5.63
CA GLU A 179 -9.08 -7.50 6.79
C GLU A 179 -9.00 -9.00 6.52
N GLY A 180 -8.85 -9.79 7.57
CA GLY A 180 -8.72 -11.23 7.42
C GLY A 180 -8.32 -11.90 8.70
N LYS A 181 -7.71 -13.08 8.56
CA LYS A 181 -7.18 -13.85 9.70
C LYS A 181 -5.68 -13.65 9.82
N TRP A 182 -5.17 -13.76 11.04
CA TRP A 182 -3.74 -13.74 11.28
C TRP A 182 -3.23 -15.01 11.94
N GLU A 183 -1.98 -15.32 11.66
CA GLU A 183 -1.23 -16.39 12.30
C GLU A 183 0.17 -15.91 12.70
N LYS A 184 0.76 -16.60 13.67
CA LYS A 184 2.10 -16.30 14.18
C LYS A 184 2.95 -17.56 14.17
N ILE A 185 4.17 -17.45 13.64
CA ILE A 185 5.16 -18.53 13.57
C ILE A 185 6.48 -17.98 14.12
N GLY A 186 6.86 -18.37 15.34
CA GLY A 186 8.01 -17.78 16.02
C GLY A 186 7.80 -16.28 16.25
N ASN A 187 8.68 -15.43 15.70
CA ASN A 187 8.52 -13.97 15.66
C ASN A 187 7.97 -13.42 14.33
N LYS A 188 7.48 -14.28 13.43
CA LYS A 188 6.81 -13.89 12.19
C LYS A 188 5.32 -13.76 12.41
N LEU A 189 4.73 -12.61 12.06
CA LEU A 189 3.29 -12.39 11.97
C LEU A 189 2.87 -12.43 10.49
N LEU A 190 1.83 -13.19 10.20
CA LEU A 190 1.24 -13.36 8.88
C LEU A 190 -0.22 -12.91 8.95
N LEU A 191 -0.60 -11.96 8.09
CA LEU A 191 -1.97 -11.47 7.95
C LEU A 191 -2.48 -11.89 6.56
N HIS A 192 -3.43 -12.82 6.52
CA HIS A 192 -3.92 -13.40 5.27
C HIS A 192 -4.96 -12.48 4.62
N ASP A 193 -4.59 -11.85 3.51
CA ASP A 193 -5.48 -10.99 2.74
C ASP A 193 -6.07 -11.73 1.54
N THR A 194 -7.41 -11.73 1.46
CA THR A 194 -8.13 -12.41 0.38
C THR A 194 -8.38 -11.51 -0.83
N SER A 195 -8.22 -10.19 -0.70
CA SER A 195 -8.47 -9.25 -1.80
C SER A 195 -7.27 -9.17 -2.74
N LEU A 196 -6.06 -9.09 -2.16
CA LEU A 196 -4.78 -9.18 -2.86
C LEU A 196 -4.24 -10.61 -2.97
N GLU A 197 -4.91 -11.59 -2.36
CA GLU A 197 -4.53 -13.00 -2.36
C GLU A 197 -3.06 -13.19 -1.95
N CYS A 198 -2.67 -12.54 -0.85
CA CYS A 198 -1.30 -12.55 -0.34
C CYS A 198 -1.28 -12.57 1.19
N ASP A 199 -0.09 -12.81 1.74
CA ASP A 199 0.14 -12.64 3.17
C ASP A 199 0.89 -11.35 3.41
N PHE A 200 0.34 -10.46 4.24
CA PHE A 200 1.15 -9.39 4.80
C PHE A 200 2.03 -9.94 5.92
N VAL A 201 3.31 -9.60 5.86
CA VAL A 201 4.34 -10.18 6.72
C VAL A 201 4.96 -9.10 7.58
N TYR A 202 4.94 -9.30 8.89
CA TYR A 202 5.62 -8.46 9.86
C TYR A 202 6.60 -9.29 10.71
N LEU A 203 7.71 -8.67 11.09
CA LEU A 203 8.58 -9.12 12.17
C LEU A 203 8.05 -8.54 13.48
N ILE A 204 7.83 -9.39 14.48
CA ILE A 204 7.49 -9.00 15.83
C ILE A 204 8.80 -8.82 16.63
N GLU A 205 9.00 -7.65 17.23
CA GLU A 205 10.16 -7.38 18.10
C GLU A 205 9.72 -6.45 19.24
N SER A 206 9.60 -7.01 20.46
CA SER A 206 9.01 -6.32 21.63
C SER A 206 7.58 -5.83 21.36
N ASP A 207 7.27 -4.56 21.61
CA ASP A 207 5.96 -3.93 21.37
C ASP A 207 5.84 -3.32 19.96
N TYR A 208 6.68 -3.77 19.02
CA TYR A 208 6.72 -3.25 17.66
C TYR A 208 6.46 -4.33 16.62
N LEU A 209 5.82 -3.90 15.52
CA LEU A 209 5.75 -4.66 14.28
C LEU A 209 6.59 -3.96 13.21
N TYR A 210 7.48 -4.70 12.56
CA TYR A 210 8.32 -4.21 11.47
C TYR A 210 7.81 -4.81 10.15
N PRO A 211 7.36 -3.98 9.18
CA PRO A 211 6.80 -4.48 7.93
C PRO A 211 7.91 -5.11 7.07
N ILE A 212 7.70 -6.35 6.63
CA ILE A 212 8.54 -7.04 5.64
C ILE A 212 7.85 -6.95 4.27
N PHE A 213 6.61 -7.42 4.18
CA PHE A 213 5.78 -7.34 2.99
C PHE A 213 4.39 -6.88 3.43
N ALA A 214 4.13 -5.58 3.47
CA ALA A 214 2.90 -5.06 4.04
C ALA A 214 2.57 -3.66 3.49
N PRO A 215 1.29 -3.24 3.54
CA PRO A 215 0.93 -1.86 3.29
C PRO A 215 1.71 -0.97 4.27
N ASN A 216 2.36 0.06 3.75
CA ASN A 216 3.04 1.07 4.53
C ASN A 216 3.12 2.36 3.71
N ASP A 217 3.25 3.52 4.34
CA ASP A 217 3.56 4.74 3.57
C ASP A 217 5.07 4.85 3.34
N LEU A 218 5.45 5.59 2.30
CA LEU A 218 6.83 5.88 1.95
C LEU A 218 7.50 6.84 2.93
N ASN A 219 6.73 7.76 3.52
CA ASN A 219 7.25 8.84 4.37
C ASN A 219 7.35 8.46 5.86
N GLU A 220 7.01 7.23 6.20
CA GLU A 220 6.79 6.83 7.58
C GLU A 220 7.95 6.04 8.21
N THR A 221 7.91 5.97 9.54
CA THR A 221 8.88 5.17 10.30
C THR A 221 8.81 3.70 9.87
N ASP A 222 9.91 2.97 10.02
CA ASP A 222 9.99 1.57 9.62
C ASP A 222 9.37 0.61 10.65
N ARG A 223 8.53 1.12 11.57
CA ARG A 223 7.94 0.35 12.67
C ARG A 223 6.53 0.83 13.00
N TYR A 224 5.70 -0.12 13.39
CA TYR A 224 4.41 0.16 14.00
C TYR A 224 4.55 0.03 15.52
N SER A 225 4.09 1.04 16.24
CA SER A 225 4.15 1.09 17.71
C SER A 225 2.80 0.75 18.29
N LEU A 226 2.76 -0.10 19.30
CA LEU A 226 1.53 -0.41 20.02
C LEU A 226 0.98 0.83 20.74
N GLY A 227 -0.28 1.17 20.51
CA GLY A 227 -0.97 2.28 21.19
C GLY A 227 -2.11 1.84 22.09
N ILE A 228 -3.03 1.00 21.61
CA ILE A 228 -4.14 0.45 22.42
C ILE A 228 -3.87 -1.02 22.68
N MET A 229 -4.00 -1.44 23.95
CA MET A 229 -3.65 -2.79 24.39
C MET A 229 -4.88 -3.66 24.65
N TYR A 230 -4.89 -4.88 24.10
CA TYR A 230 -5.79 -5.99 24.47
C TYR A 230 -4.99 -7.15 25.11
N PRO A 231 -5.56 -8.00 25.98
CA PRO A 231 -4.82 -9.11 26.62
C PRO A 231 -4.02 -10.02 25.65
N PHE A 232 -2.79 -10.37 26.05
CA PHE A 232 -1.80 -11.19 25.32
C PHE A 232 -2.30 -12.58 24.86
N ILE A 233 -1.73 -13.10 23.76
CA ILE A 233 -1.80 -14.52 23.39
C ILE A 233 -0.38 -15.12 23.31
N ASN A 234 -0.12 -16.14 24.13
CA ASN A 234 1.09 -16.96 24.07
C ASN A 234 0.87 -18.13 23.10
N ARG A 235 1.11 -17.96 21.81
CA ARG A 235 1.25 -19.07 20.86
C ARG A 235 2.61 -19.04 20.19
#